data_AF-A0ABC8QQ80-F1
#
_entry.id   AF-A0ABC8QQ80-F1
#
_cell.length_a   1.000
_cell.length_b   1.000
_cell.length_c   1.000
_cell.angle_alpha   90.00
_cell.angle_beta   90.00
_cell.angle_gamma   90.00
#
_symmetry.space_group_name_H-M   'P 1'
#
loop_
_entity.id
_entity.type
_entity.pdbx_description
1 polymer ?
#
loop_
_entity_poly.entity_id
_entity_poly.type
_entity_poly.pdbx_seq_one_letter_code
_entity_poly.pdbx_strand_id
1 'polypeptide(L)' 'GGRTSLVDKFEYVMHGKLYKISEEGEGPRVKADIYVSYGGLLMMLRGEPSIAAKFDLDQKLFLLMRK' A
#
# COMPACT_ATOMS: atom_id res chain seq x y z
N GLY A 1 -19.86 5.30 -24.41
CA GLY A 1 -19.99 4.21 -23.43
C GLY A 1 -19.08 4.52 -22.26
N GLY A 2 -19.65 4.90 -21.12
CA GLY A 2 -18.87 5.16 -19.92
C GLY A 2 -18.39 3.84 -19.31
N ARG A 3 -17.08 3.67 -19.14
CA ARG A 3 -16.53 2.54 -18.40
C ARG A 3 -16.78 2.82 -16.92
N THR A 4 -17.63 2.01 -16.29
CA THR A 4 -17.75 2.01 -14.83
C THR A 4 -16.42 1.52 -14.26
N SER A 5 -15.88 2.26 -13.31
CA SER A 5 -14.59 1.98 -12.69
C SER A 5 -14.77 1.66 -11.21
N LEU A 6 -13.77 1.06 -10.58
CA LEU A 6 -13.80 0.86 -9.13
C LEU A 6 -13.90 2.20 -8.39
N VAL A 7 -13.34 3.27 -8.95
CA VAL A 7 -13.35 4.64 -8.39
C VAL A 7 -14.77 5.12 -8.08
N ASP A 8 -15.75 4.74 -8.90
CA ASP A 8 -17.15 5.16 -8.73
C ASP A 8 -17.79 4.62 -7.43
N LYS A 9 -17.14 3.64 -6.77
CA LYS A 9 -17.60 3.01 -5.54
C LYS A 9 -16.90 3.53 -4.28
N PHE A 10 -15.89 4.39 -4.41
CA PHE A 10 -15.08 4.90 -3.29
C PHE A 10 -15.16 6.42 -3.23
N GLU A 11 -15.06 6.97 -2.02
CA GLU A 11 -15.15 8.42 -1.79
C GLU A 11 -13.79 9.09 -1.97
N TYR A 12 -12.72 8.32 -1.84
CA TYR A 12 -11.37 8.83 -1.88
C TYR A 12 -10.43 7.87 -2.61
N VAL A 13 -9.64 8.42 -3.54
CA VAL A 13 -8.68 7.66 -4.34
C VAL A 13 -7.35 8.40 -4.42
N MET A 14 -6.25 7.70 -4.20
CA MET A 14 -4.89 8.21 -4.45
C MET A 14 -4.08 7.26 -5.31
N HIS A 15 -3.12 7.80 -6.03
CA HIS A 15 -2.10 7.05 -6.78
C HIS A 15 -0.71 7.40 -6.25
N GLY A 16 0.07 6.37 -5.94
CA GLY A 16 1.37 6.52 -5.29
C GLY A 16 2.35 5.44 -5.70
N LYS A 17 3.55 5.52 -5.13
CA LYS A 17 4.65 4.60 -5.38
C LYS A 17 5.14 4.02 -4.06
N LEU A 18 5.28 2.70 -4.02
CA LEU A 18 5.97 2.02 -2.93
C LEU A 18 7.46 2.33 -3.04
N TYR A 19 8.06 2.87 -1.98
CA TYR A 19 9.45 3.30 -2.02
C TYR A 19 10.35 2.59 -1.01
N LYS A 20 9.76 1.89 -0.02
CA LYS A 20 10.53 1.14 0.97
C LYS A 20 9.71 -0.02 1.54
N ILE A 21 10.35 -1.16 1.71
CA ILE A 21 9.86 -2.30 2.48
C ILE A 21 10.93 -2.57 3.55
N SER A 22 10.53 -2.75 4.80
CA SER A 22 11.44 -3.19 5.86
C SER A 22 10.82 -4.29 6.69
N GLU A 23 11.64 -5.21 7.17
CA GLU A 23 11.23 -6.24 8.11
C GLU A 23 11.89 -5.94 9.46
N GLU A 24 11.09 -5.95 10.53
CA GLU A 24 11.52 -5.64 11.88
C GLU A 24 11.11 -6.78 12.83
N GLY A 25 12.08 -7.26 13.63
CA GLY A 25 11.88 -8.32 14.62
C GLY A 25 12.75 -9.54 14.39
N GLU A 26 12.71 -10.49 15.33
CA GLU A 26 13.47 -11.73 15.27
C GLU A 26 12.56 -12.95 15.45
N GLY A 27 12.79 -13.99 14.65
CA GLY A 27 12.08 -15.26 14.71
C GLY A 27 10.56 -15.13 14.41
N PRO A 28 9.66 -15.74 15.20
CA PRO A 28 8.23 -15.76 14.90
C PRO A 28 7.51 -14.40 15.11
N ARG A 29 8.22 -13.34 15.51
CA ARG A 29 7.67 -12.00 15.75
C ARG A 29 8.01 -10.98 14.65
N VAL A 30 8.62 -11.42 13.55
CA VAL A 30 8.95 -10.53 12.43
C VAL A 30 7.66 -9.89 11.90
N LYS A 31 7.67 -8.56 11.82
CA LYS A 31 6.64 -7.76 11.16
C LYS A 31 7.27 -7.06 9.96
N ALA A 32 6.48 -6.89 8.91
CA ALA A 32 6.89 -6.14 7.75
C ALA A 32 6.18 -4.78 7.71
N ASP A 33 6.96 -3.76 7.39
CA ASP A 33 6.52 -2.38 7.19
C ASP A 33 6.65 -2.02 5.72
N ILE A 34 5.55 -1.54 5.15
CA ILE A 34 5.45 -1.11 3.77
C ILE A 34 5.25 0.40 3.75
N TYR A 35 6.12 1.11 3.03
CA TYR A 35 6.07 2.55 2.92
C TYR A 35 5.70 2.98 1.50
N VAL A 36 4.65 3.80 1.40
CA VAL A 36 4.11 4.29 0.14
C VAL A 36 4.08 5.82 0.16
N SER A 37 4.44 6.45 -0.96
CA SER A 37 4.34 7.89 -1.17
C SER A 37 3.31 8.21 -2.25
N TYR A 38 2.30 8.98 -1.87
CA TYR A 38 1.23 9.47 -2.74
C TYR A 38 1.49 10.94 -3.09
N GLY A 39 2.59 11.21 -3.82
CA GLY A 39 2.93 12.58 -4.24
C GLY A 39 3.39 13.48 -3.10
N GLY A 40 4.06 12.93 -2.08
CA GLY A 40 4.51 13.66 -0.89
C GLY A 40 3.71 13.32 0.37
N LEU A 41 2.50 12.76 0.22
CA LEU A 41 1.76 12.19 1.34
C LEU A 41 2.26 10.77 1.64
N LEU A 42 2.80 10.58 2.85
CA LEU A 42 3.41 9.32 3.25
C LEU A 42 2.39 8.40 3.96
N MET A 43 2.48 7.11 3.66
CA MET A 43 1.74 6.04 4.33
C MET A 43 2.70 4.95 4.79
N MET A 44 2.45 4.38 5.96
CA MET A 44 3.13 3.19 6.48
C MET A 44 2.07 2.14 6.84
N LEU A 45 2.23 0.93 6.33
CA LEU A 45 1.42 -0.23 6.65
C LEU A 45 2.29 -1.29 7.32
N ARG A 46 1.95 -1.67 8.56
CA ARG A 46 2.63 -2.71 9.33
C ARG A 46 1.78 -3.97 9.39
N GLY A 47 2.35 -5.11 9.06
CA GLY A 47 1.63 -6.38 9.02
C GLY A 47 2.54 -7.61 9.08
N GLU A 48 1.97 -8.76 8.75
CA GLU A 48 2.73 -9.99 8.63
C GLU A 48 3.63 -9.97 7.38
N PRO A 49 4.81 -10.59 7.42
CA PRO A 49 5.73 -10.66 6.26
C PRO A 49 5.11 -11.32 5.03
N SER A 50 4.19 -12.28 5.24
CA SER A 50 3.43 -12.95 4.19
C SER A 50 2.61 -11.99 3.31
N ILE A 51 2.18 -10.85 3.86
CA ILE A 51 1.46 -9.80 3.15
C ILE A 51 2.43 -8.92 2.39
N ALA A 52 3.54 -8.52 3.03
CA ALA A 52 4.56 -7.68 2.40
C ALA A 52 5.27 -8.36 1.23
N ALA A 53 5.41 -9.68 1.25
CA ALA A 53 5.96 -10.47 0.15
C ALA A 53 5.16 -10.37 -1.17
N LYS A 54 3.94 -9.80 -1.14
CA LYS A 54 3.12 -9.56 -2.34
C LYS A 54 3.38 -8.20 -2.99
N PHE A 55 4.23 -7.38 -2.39
CA PHE A 55 4.52 -6.03 -2.84
C PHE A 55 5.97 -5.91 -3.29
N ASP A 56 6.16 -5.20 -4.39
CA ASP A 56 7.48 -4.95 -4.94
C ASP A 56 7.90 -3.49 -4.72
N LEU A 57 9.20 -3.30 -4.56
CA LEU A 57 9.80 -1.97 -4.54
C LEU A 57 9.52 -1.28 -5.89
N ASP A 58 9.26 0.02 -5.83
CA ASP A 58 8.89 0.86 -6.98
C ASP A 58 7.53 0.58 -7.63
N GLN A 59 6.74 -0.33 -7.07
CA GLN A 59 5.39 -0.62 -7.55
C GLN A 59 4.46 0.61 -7.41
N LYS A 60 3.66 0.85 -8.47
CA LYS A 60 2.60 1.86 -8.46
C LYS A 60 1.34 1.28 -7.82
N LEU A 61 0.78 1.99 -6.85
CA LEU A 61 -0.35 1.54 -6.06
C LEU A 61 -1.47 2.57 -6.08
N PHE A 62 -2.71 2.08 -6.06
CA PHE A 62 -3.90 2.90 -5.84
C PHE A 62 -4.43 2.66 -4.42
N LEU A 63 -4.62 3.72 -3.65
CA LEU A 63 -5.37 3.67 -2.40
C LEU A 63 -6.82 4.03 -2.69
N LEU A 64 -7.76 3.21 -2.22
CA LEU A 64 -9.20 3.42 -2.34
C LEU A 64 -9.80 3.39 -0.94
N MET A 65 -10.49 4.44 -0.52
CA MET A 65 -11.15 4.53 0.79
C MET A 65 -12.61 4.95 0.64
N ARG A 66 -13.45 4.40 1.52
CA ARG A 66 -14.87 4.70 1.66
C ARG A 66 -15.22 4.62 3.14
N LYS A 67 -16.13 5.49 3.60
CA LYS A 67 -16.65 5.49 4.97
C LYS A 67 -17.41 4.21 5.33
#